data_AF-A0AAD4BIV1-F1
#
_entry.id   AF-A0AAD4BIV1-F1
#
_cell.length_a   1.000
_cell.length_b   1.000
_cell.length_c   1.000
_cell.angle_alpha   90.00
_cell.angle_beta   90.00
_cell.angle_gamma   90.00
#
_symmetry.space_group_name_H-M   'P 1'
#
loop_
_entity.id
_entity.type
_entity.pdbx_description
1 polymer ?
#
loop_
_entity_poly.entity_id
_entity_poly.type
_entity_poly.pdbx_seq_one_letter_code
_entity_poly.pdbx_strand_id
1 'polypeptide(L)'
;MLAIRRALNDPQRCQDVVGHRLIFCENTQSMSTEHLLLDCWCCDRFLVYCCACTARQYHAAEAARRRNRYAPVDDNEPPPKLCHYYKVAFVDGACLGNGQEKATAGIGIAIGTNPMLMQWAIPIDDDIDPSFVRTSQRAELLAAIHGIRKFAEWEKHPREKRHKGREAHEESDSKITWVIASDSEYVVLGMTEWVPAWKVSHAQVCPNCHSHLSE
;
A
#
# COMPACT_ATOMS: atom_id res chain seq x y z
N MET A 1 -8.60 5.29 18.63
CA MET A 1 -10.03 5.65 18.60
C MET A 1 -10.27 7.15 18.39
N LEU A 2 -9.65 8.06 19.16
CA LEU A 2 -9.86 9.51 19.00
C LEU A 2 -9.44 10.07 17.63
N ALA A 3 -8.29 9.63 17.08
CA ALA A 3 -7.79 10.08 15.77
C ALA A 3 -8.68 9.63 14.59
N ILE A 4 -9.16 8.38 14.63
CA ILE A 4 -10.09 7.83 13.63
C ILE A 4 -11.43 8.58 13.70
N ARG A 5 -11.96 8.81 14.91
CA ARG A 5 -13.21 9.57 15.09
C ARG A 5 -13.07 11.03 14.66
N ARG A 6 -11.91 11.66 14.85
CA ARG A 6 -11.62 13.00 14.32
C ARG A 6 -11.52 13.00 12.80
N ALA A 7 -10.87 12.02 12.18
CA ALA A 7 -10.78 11.92 10.72
C ALA A 7 -12.12 11.65 10.04
N LEU A 8 -12.98 10.83 10.67
CA LEU A 8 -14.32 10.56 10.16
C LEU A 8 -15.27 11.76 10.34
N ASN A 9 -15.09 12.56 11.40
CA ASN A 9 -15.97 13.69 11.71
C ASN A 9 -15.47 15.05 11.17
N ASP A 10 -14.19 15.15 10.82
CA ASP A 10 -13.54 16.34 10.27
C ASP A 10 -12.43 15.93 9.28
N PRO A 11 -12.81 15.37 8.11
CA PRO A 11 -11.84 14.94 7.09
C PRO A 11 -10.98 16.10 6.55
N GLN A 12 -11.38 17.36 6.78
CA GLN A 12 -10.59 18.54 6.43
C GLN A 12 -9.36 18.74 7.33
N ARG A 13 -9.31 18.09 8.52
CA ARG A 13 -8.20 18.23 9.48
C ARG A 13 -7.32 16.99 9.66
N CYS A 14 -7.58 15.90 8.94
CA CYS A 14 -6.80 14.67 9.06
C CYS A 14 -6.20 14.29 7.70
N GLN A 15 -4.89 14.56 7.53
CA GLN A 15 -4.05 14.00 6.47
C GLN A 15 -3.21 12.85 7.04
N ASP A 16 -2.55 12.05 6.20
CA ASP A 16 -1.77 10.83 6.57
C ASP A 16 -2.66 9.55 6.58
N VAL A 17 -2.07 8.42 6.98
CA VAL A 17 -2.72 7.14 7.20
C VAL A 17 -3.45 7.15 8.54
N VAL A 18 -4.77 7.18 8.48
CA VAL A 18 -5.65 7.12 9.65
C VAL A 18 -6.54 5.91 9.56
N GLY A 19 -6.46 5.01 10.55
CA GLY A 19 -7.36 3.84 10.62
C GLY A 19 -7.29 2.96 9.37
N HIS A 20 -6.08 2.69 8.86
CA HIS A 20 -5.83 1.94 7.63
C HIS A 20 -6.26 2.63 6.32
N ARG A 21 -6.67 3.91 6.37
CA ARG A 21 -7.00 4.70 5.17
C ARG A 21 -5.94 5.78 4.96
N LEU A 22 -5.42 5.90 3.73
CA LEU A 22 -4.65 7.07 3.35
C LEU A 22 -5.61 8.22 3.05
N ILE A 23 -5.46 9.34 3.78
CA ILE A 23 -6.26 10.54 3.57
C ILE A 23 -5.36 11.62 2.97
N PHE A 24 -5.74 12.11 1.80
CA PHE A 24 -5.04 13.19 1.13
C PHE A 24 -5.42 14.56 1.72
N CYS A 25 -4.51 15.53 1.64
CA CYS A 25 -4.79 16.91 2.03
C CYS A 25 -5.84 17.55 1.10
N GLU A 26 -6.65 18.48 1.60
CA GLU A 26 -7.61 19.24 0.77
C GLU A 26 -6.96 19.90 -0.46
N ASN A 27 -5.69 20.30 -0.34
CA ASN A 27 -4.92 20.90 -1.43
C ASN A 27 -4.66 19.96 -2.60
N THR A 28 -4.95 18.67 -2.48
CA THR A 28 -4.84 17.70 -3.58
C THR A 28 -6.17 17.44 -4.28
N GLN A 29 -7.30 17.99 -3.81
CA GLN A 29 -8.62 17.74 -4.41
C GLN A 29 -8.71 18.19 -5.87
N SER A 30 -7.95 19.21 -6.24
CA SER A 30 -7.85 19.72 -7.62
C SER A 30 -6.77 19.03 -8.45
N MET A 31 -6.01 18.10 -7.88
CA MET A 31 -4.95 17.37 -8.57
C MET A 31 -5.50 16.09 -9.20
N SER A 32 -5.00 15.74 -10.37
CA SER A 32 -5.27 14.41 -10.94
C SER A 32 -4.48 13.33 -10.18
N THR A 33 -4.96 12.09 -10.25
CA THR A 33 -4.29 10.92 -9.68
C THR A 33 -2.85 10.76 -10.19
N GLU A 34 -2.58 11.09 -11.45
CA GLU A 34 -1.24 11.09 -12.05
C GLU A 34 -0.26 12.07 -11.37
N HIS A 35 -0.76 13.17 -10.82
CA HIS A 35 0.09 14.11 -10.07
C HIS A 35 0.33 13.66 -8.63
N LEU A 36 -0.48 12.73 -8.12
CA LEU A 36 -0.36 12.18 -6.76
C LEU A 36 0.45 10.89 -6.74
N LEU A 37 0.41 10.12 -7.83
CA LEU A 37 1.16 8.89 -8.03
C LEU A 37 2.40 9.15 -8.87
N LEU A 38 3.57 8.99 -8.28
CA LEU A 38 4.85 9.16 -8.96
C LEU A 38 5.60 7.84 -9.01
N ASP A 39 6.45 7.67 -10.01
CA ASP A 39 7.48 6.64 -10.01
C ASP A 39 8.82 7.19 -9.48
N CYS A 40 9.51 6.35 -8.71
CA CYS A 40 10.83 6.68 -8.19
C CYS A 40 11.89 6.41 -9.25
N TRP A 41 12.47 7.44 -9.86
CA TRP A 41 13.53 7.30 -10.88
C TRP A 41 14.76 6.46 -10.48
N CYS A 42 15.02 6.27 -9.19
CA CYS A 42 16.15 5.49 -8.67
C CYS A 42 15.85 3.98 -8.57
N CYS A 43 14.62 3.65 -8.19
CA CYS A 43 14.22 2.29 -7.87
C CYS A 43 12.92 1.84 -8.56
N ASP A 44 12.41 2.61 -9.51
CA ASP A 44 11.21 2.38 -10.32
C ASP A 44 9.90 2.17 -9.53
N ARG A 45 9.86 2.44 -8.22
CA ARG A 45 8.68 2.17 -7.37
C ARG A 45 7.58 3.21 -7.49
N PHE A 46 6.34 2.77 -7.27
CA PHE A 46 5.21 3.68 -7.12
C PHE A 46 5.14 4.32 -5.75
N LEU A 47 4.91 5.63 -5.77
CA LEU A 47 4.94 6.52 -4.63
C LEU A 47 3.69 7.35 -4.61
N VAL A 48 3.18 7.65 -3.42
CA VAL A 48 2.06 8.59 -3.26
C VAL A 48 2.40 9.67 -2.24
N TYR A 49 1.99 10.89 -2.56
CA TYR A 49 2.16 12.07 -1.71
C TYR A 49 0.83 12.65 -1.32
N CYS A 50 0.72 13.11 -0.07
CA CYS A 50 -0.52 13.69 0.41
C CYS A 50 -0.70 15.18 0.07
N CYS A 51 0.30 15.90 -0.48
CA CYS A 51 0.20 17.35 -0.74
C CYS A 51 0.98 17.87 -1.98
N ALA A 52 0.41 18.89 -2.64
CA ALA A 52 0.94 19.52 -3.85
C ALA A 52 2.29 20.22 -3.67
N CYS A 53 2.56 20.76 -2.48
CA CYS A 53 3.81 21.46 -2.15
C CYS A 53 5.02 20.52 -2.33
N THR A 54 4.83 19.24 -2.01
CA THR A 54 5.87 18.22 -2.10
C THR A 54 6.04 17.66 -3.51
N ALA A 55 4.94 17.47 -4.26
CA ALA A 55 5.01 17.04 -5.66
C ALA A 55 5.78 18.04 -6.54
N ARG A 56 5.53 19.35 -6.36
CA ARG A 56 6.27 20.41 -7.08
C ARG A 56 7.76 20.43 -6.73
N GLN A 57 8.11 20.24 -5.46
CA GLN A 57 9.50 20.16 -5.02
C GLN A 57 10.20 18.93 -5.60
N TYR A 58 9.53 17.77 -5.62
CA TYR A 58 10.04 16.56 -6.27
C TYR A 58 10.29 16.78 -7.76
N HIS A 59 9.31 17.29 -8.51
CA HIS A 59 9.48 17.55 -9.94
C HIS A 59 10.54 18.63 -10.24
N ALA A 60 10.67 19.66 -9.40
CA ALA A 60 11.72 20.65 -9.53
C ALA A 60 13.11 20.02 -9.32
N ALA A 61 13.27 19.20 -8.28
CA ALA A 61 14.50 18.46 -8.02
C ALA A 61 14.81 17.44 -9.14
N GLU A 62 13.78 16.76 -9.65
CA GLU A 62 13.89 15.82 -10.76
C GLU A 62 14.30 16.51 -12.06
N ALA A 63 13.66 17.64 -12.40
CA ALA A 63 13.99 18.43 -13.59
C ALA A 63 15.41 18.98 -13.54
N ALA A 64 15.88 19.40 -12.36
CA ALA A 64 17.26 19.81 -12.14
C ALA A 64 18.24 18.65 -12.37
N ARG A 65 17.92 17.44 -11.87
CA ARG A 65 18.74 16.23 -12.02
C ARG A 65 18.76 15.69 -13.46
N ARG A 66 17.64 15.70 -14.17
CA ARG A 66 17.56 15.29 -15.59
C ARG A 66 18.40 16.19 -16.50
N ARG A 67 18.52 17.48 -16.18
CA ARG A 67 19.35 18.44 -16.93
C ARG A 67 20.84 18.23 -16.73
N ASN A 68 21.27 17.60 -15.65
CA ASN A 68 22.69 17.39 -15.37
C ASN A 68 22.96 15.95 -14.93
N ARG A 69 23.05 15.04 -15.92
CA ARG A 69 23.24 13.59 -15.72
C ARG A 69 24.53 13.21 -14.98
N TYR A 70 25.43 14.18 -14.78
CA TYR A 70 26.70 14.08 -14.07
C TYR A 70 26.85 15.12 -12.93
N ALA A 71 25.80 15.86 -12.57
CA ALA A 71 25.88 16.70 -11.37
C ALA A 71 26.12 15.82 -10.15
N PRO A 72 27.18 16.06 -9.36
CA PRO A 72 27.27 15.48 -8.03
C PRO A 72 26.00 15.90 -7.29
N VAL A 73 25.30 14.92 -6.73
CA VAL A 73 24.28 15.20 -5.72
C VAL A 73 25.05 15.87 -4.59
N ASP A 74 24.70 17.11 -4.23
CA ASP A 74 25.20 17.66 -2.99
C ASP A 74 24.52 16.85 -1.88
N ASP A 75 25.25 15.86 -1.37
CA ASP A 75 24.80 14.97 -0.30
C ASP A 75 24.50 15.75 1.00
N ASN A 76 24.84 17.05 1.07
CA ASN A 76 24.57 17.91 2.22
C ASN A 76 23.25 18.70 2.10
N GLU A 77 22.60 18.72 0.93
CA GLU A 77 21.30 19.39 0.81
C GLU A 77 20.20 18.39 1.19
N PRO A 78 19.54 18.55 2.36
CA PRO A 78 18.54 17.59 2.79
C PRO A 78 17.42 17.57 1.75
N PRO A 79 16.95 16.38 1.33
CA PRO A 79 15.81 16.32 0.44
C PRO A 79 14.67 17.15 1.04
N PRO A 80 13.92 17.91 0.21
CA PRO A 80 12.81 18.71 0.71
C PRO A 80 11.96 17.86 1.64
N LYS A 81 11.72 18.32 2.87
CA LYS A 81 10.95 17.58 3.88
C LYS A 81 9.60 17.23 3.30
N LEU A 82 9.47 15.99 2.86
CA LEU A 82 8.25 15.44 2.29
C LEU A 82 7.26 15.36 3.44
N CYS A 83 6.13 16.07 3.35
CA CYS A 83 5.22 16.12 4.48
C CYS A 83 4.68 14.72 4.80
N HIS A 84 4.32 13.94 3.76
CA HIS A 84 3.94 12.52 3.88
C HIS A 84 4.17 11.81 2.53
N TYR A 85 4.91 10.70 2.55
CA TYR A 85 5.30 9.92 1.38
C TYR A 85 5.15 8.42 1.69
N TYR A 86 4.46 7.69 0.82
CA TYR A 86 4.25 6.25 0.99
C TYR A 86 4.56 5.47 -0.27
N LYS A 87 5.03 4.24 -0.09
CA LYS A 87 5.18 3.24 -1.15
C LYS A 87 3.80 2.64 -1.46
N VAL A 88 3.49 2.44 -2.74
CA VAL A 88 2.16 1.97 -3.20
C VAL A 88 2.27 0.65 -3.94
N ALA A 89 1.40 -0.31 -3.60
CA ALA A 89 1.14 -1.48 -4.44
C ALA A 89 -0.26 -1.35 -5.03
N PHE A 90 -0.35 -1.53 -6.34
CA PHE A 90 -1.62 -1.82 -6.99
C PHE A 90 -1.84 -3.32 -6.97
N VAL A 91 -3.02 -3.75 -6.54
CA VAL A 91 -3.42 -5.15 -6.50
C VAL A 91 -4.79 -5.32 -7.14
N ASP A 92 -4.96 -6.43 -7.85
CA ASP A 92 -6.21 -6.79 -8.53
C ASP A 92 -6.37 -8.33 -8.50
N GLY A 93 -7.61 -8.80 -8.37
CA GLY A 93 -7.96 -10.20 -8.32
C GLY A 93 -9.16 -10.50 -9.21
N ALA A 94 -8.96 -11.31 -10.25
CA ALA A 94 -10.02 -11.66 -11.18
C ALA A 94 -10.37 -13.16 -11.11
N CYS A 95 -11.64 -13.48 -11.35
CA CYS A 95 -12.11 -14.86 -11.44
C CYS A 95 -13.10 -15.04 -12.60
N LEU A 96 -12.73 -15.85 -13.59
CA LEU A 96 -13.62 -16.29 -14.66
C LEU A 96 -14.50 -17.44 -14.15
N GLY A 97 -15.80 -17.41 -14.45
CA GLY A 97 -16.74 -18.41 -13.95
C GLY A 97 -16.92 -18.34 -12.42
N ASN A 98 -16.89 -17.13 -11.85
CA ASN A 98 -16.95 -16.86 -10.41
C ASN A 98 -17.92 -17.79 -9.65
N GLY A 99 -17.40 -18.59 -8.70
CA GLY A 99 -18.21 -19.47 -7.86
C GLY A 99 -18.65 -20.79 -8.52
N GLN A 100 -18.20 -21.10 -9.74
CA GLN A 100 -18.52 -22.34 -10.44
C GLN A 100 -17.41 -23.38 -10.29
N GLU A 101 -17.75 -24.66 -10.50
CA GLU A 101 -16.83 -25.80 -10.36
C GLU A 101 -15.55 -25.68 -11.22
N LYS A 102 -15.65 -25.01 -12.38
CA LYS A 102 -14.51 -24.78 -13.30
C LYS A 102 -13.99 -23.35 -13.26
N ALA A 103 -14.24 -22.64 -12.16
CA ALA A 103 -13.77 -21.27 -11.99
C ALA A 103 -12.23 -21.23 -12.05
N THR A 104 -11.70 -20.28 -12.82
CA THR A 104 -10.26 -19.99 -12.90
C THR A 104 -10.02 -18.58 -12.43
N ALA A 105 -9.02 -18.38 -11.57
CA ALA A 105 -8.72 -17.08 -11.01
C ALA A 105 -7.24 -16.71 -11.15
N GLY A 106 -6.95 -15.43 -11.04
CA GLY A 106 -5.60 -14.87 -11.11
C GLY A 106 -5.49 -13.62 -10.25
N ILE A 107 -4.27 -13.30 -9.85
CA ILE A 107 -3.93 -12.07 -9.12
C ILE A 107 -2.89 -11.26 -9.88
N GLY A 108 -3.08 -9.94 -9.89
CA GLY A 108 -2.17 -8.94 -10.42
C GLY A 108 -1.59 -8.10 -9.28
N ILE A 109 -0.29 -7.85 -9.31
CA ILE A 109 0.40 -7.00 -8.34
C ILE A 109 1.40 -6.12 -9.08
N ALA A 110 1.40 -4.82 -8.78
CA ALA A 110 2.38 -3.88 -9.31
C ALA A 110 2.88 -2.92 -8.21
N ILE A 111 4.17 -2.96 -7.91
CA ILE A 111 4.82 -2.08 -6.92
C ILE A 111 5.74 -1.03 -7.56
N GLY A 112 5.88 -1.08 -8.88
CA GLY A 112 6.71 -0.16 -9.65
C GLY A 112 6.52 -0.31 -11.17
N THR A 113 7.20 0.56 -11.91
CA THR A 113 7.12 0.68 -13.37
C THR A 113 7.94 -0.37 -14.10
N ASN A 114 8.89 -1.04 -13.45
CA ASN A 114 9.68 -2.10 -14.07
C ASN A 114 8.89 -3.42 -14.15
N PRO A 115 8.40 -3.83 -15.33
CA PRO A 115 7.50 -4.97 -15.43
C PRO A 115 8.18 -6.31 -15.13
N MET A 116 9.50 -6.41 -15.34
CA MET A 116 10.22 -7.67 -15.11
C MET A 116 10.51 -7.95 -13.63
N LEU A 117 10.51 -6.90 -12.81
CA LEU A 117 10.99 -6.99 -11.43
C LEU A 117 9.93 -6.62 -10.39
N MET A 118 8.94 -5.83 -10.78
CA MET A 118 8.01 -5.18 -9.85
C MET A 118 6.54 -5.36 -10.23
N GLN A 119 6.27 -6.21 -11.22
CA GLN A 119 4.93 -6.55 -11.66
C GLN A 119 4.79 -8.06 -11.76
N TRP A 120 3.67 -8.58 -11.28
CA TRP A 120 3.39 -10.01 -11.24
C TRP A 120 1.96 -10.27 -11.69
N ALA A 121 1.81 -11.25 -12.58
CA ALA A 121 0.54 -11.85 -12.94
C ALA A 121 0.62 -13.33 -12.57
N ILE A 122 -0.11 -13.74 -11.53
CA ILE A 122 0.02 -15.07 -10.93
C ILE A 122 -1.33 -15.79 -11.06
N PRO A 123 -1.40 -16.92 -11.79
CA PRO A 123 -2.61 -17.74 -11.78
C PRO A 123 -2.81 -18.34 -10.39
N ILE A 124 -4.05 -18.41 -9.93
CA ILE A 124 -4.39 -19.04 -8.65
C ILE A 124 -4.61 -20.54 -8.89
N ASP A 125 -3.67 -21.34 -8.40
CA ASP A 125 -3.75 -22.81 -8.35
C ASP A 125 -4.09 -23.30 -6.94
N ASP A 126 -4.03 -24.61 -6.71
CA ASP A 126 -4.41 -25.24 -5.44
C ASP A 126 -3.36 -25.00 -4.34
N ASP A 127 -2.13 -24.61 -4.71
CA ASP A 127 -1.07 -24.25 -3.76
C ASP A 127 -1.30 -22.84 -3.18
N ILE A 128 -1.79 -21.91 -4.01
CA ILE A 128 -2.14 -20.55 -3.59
C ILE A 128 -3.50 -20.54 -2.88
N ASP A 129 -4.45 -21.32 -3.39
CA ASP A 129 -5.81 -21.41 -2.89
C ASP A 129 -6.31 -22.86 -2.89
N PRO A 130 -6.27 -23.56 -1.74
CA PRO A 130 -6.65 -24.96 -1.65
C PRO A 130 -8.16 -25.21 -1.67
N SER A 131 -9.01 -24.17 -1.81
CA SER A 131 -10.46 -24.37 -1.80
C SER A 131 -10.99 -24.83 -3.16
N PHE A 132 -11.97 -25.72 -3.09
CA PHE A 132 -12.60 -26.36 -4.24
C PHE A 132 -13.27 -25.39 -5.23
N VAL A 133 -13.66 -24.19 -4.78
CA VAL A 133 -14.30 -23.19 -5.64
C VAL A 133 -13.59 -21.84 -5.50
N ARG A 134 -13.12 -21.32 -6.64
CA ARG A 134 -12.49 -20.00 -6.75
C ARG A 134 -13.56 -18.92 -6.94
N THR A 135 -13.35 -17.77 -6.31
CA THR A 135 -14.22 -16.60 -6.45
C THR A 135 -13.42 -15.32 -6.62
N SER A 136 -14.05 -14.27 -7.17
CA SER A 136 -13.43 -12.95 -7.29
C SER A 136 -13.06 -12.38 -5.94
N GLN A 137 -13.93 -12.45 -4.92
CA GLN A 137 -13.60 -11.91 -3.58
C GLN A 137 -12.35 -12.57 -2.97
N ARG A 138 -12.16 -13.87 -3.23
CA ARG A 138 -10.99 -14.60 -2.74
C ARG A 138 -9.74 -14.23 -3.54
N ALA A 139 -9.86 -14.07 -4.85
CA ALA A 139 -8.77 -13.57 -5.69
C ALA A 139 -8.29 -12.19 -5.23
N GLU A 140 -9.21 -11.27 -4.95
CA GLU A 140 -8.90 -9.91 -4.48
C GLU A 140 -8.17 -9.90 -3.13
N LEU A 141 -8.64 -10.70 -2.17
CA LEU A 141 -7.96 -10.87 -0.87
C LEU A 141 -6.57 -11.47 -1.04
N LEU A 142 -6.43 -12.49 -1.90
CA LEU A 142 -5.14 -13.11 -2.20
C LEU A 142 -4.19 -12.13 -2.88
N ALA A 143 -4.67 -11.27 -3.77
CA ALA A 143 -3.89 -10.21 -4.40
C ALA A 143 -3.32 -9.24 -3.35
N ALA A 144 -4.14 -8.79 -2.40
CA ALA A 144 -3.70 -7.95 -1.30
C ALA A 144 -2.66 -8.64 -0.40
N ILE A 145 -2.89 -9.91 -0.02
CA ILE A 145 -1.94 -10.69 0.80
C ILE A 145 -0.60 -10.85 0.08
N HIS A 146 -0.63 -11.24 -1.20
CA HIS A 146 0.58 -11.43 -1.99
C HIS A 146 1.29 -10.09 -2.25
N GLY A 147 0.56 -9.00 -2.45
CA GLY A 147 1.14 -7.66 -2.59
C GLY A 147 1.97 -7.25 -1.36
N ILE A 148 1.45 -7.49 -0.15
CA ILE A 148 2.18 -7.24 1.10
C ILE A 148 3.44 -8.13 1.19
N ARG A 149 3.33 -9.41 0.81
CA ARG A 149 4.49 -10.32 0.79
C ARG A 149 5.57 -9.85 -0.19
N LYS A 150 5.18 -9.41 -1.38
CA LYS A 150 6.11 -8.85 -2.39
C LYS A 150 6.82 -7.61 -1.90
N PHE A 151 6.14 -6.74 -1.17
CA PHE A 151 6.81 -5.63 -0.50
C PHE A 151 7.83 -6.09 0.54
N ALA A 152 7.45 -7.02 1.42
CA ALA A 152 8.35 -7.53 2.45
C ALA A 152 9.59 -8.24 1.88
N GLU A 153 9.44 -8.94 0.74
CA GLU A 153 10.55 -9.50 -0.03
C GLU A 153 11.44 -8.39 -0.61
N TRP A 154 10.82 -7.36 -1.20
CA TRP A 154 11.54 -6.29 -1.89
C TRP A 154 12.33 -5.38 -0.94
N GLU A 155 11.84 -5.10 0.27
CA GLU A 155 12.60 -4.32 1.26
C GLU A 155 13.96 -4.96 1.61
N LYS A 156 14.08 -6.28 1.45
CA LYS A 156 15.34 -7.00 1.69
C LYS A 156 16.30 -6.91 0.50
N HIS A 157 15.85 -6.39 -0.65
CA HIS A 157 16.60 -6.42 -1.90
C HIS A 157 17.79 -5.42 -1.88
N PRO A 158 18.97 -5.78 -2.41
CA PRO A 158 20.16 -4.91 -2.38
C PRO A 158 19.99 -3.55 -3.07
N ARG A 159 19.15 -3.46 -4.11
CA ARG A 159 18.82 -2.17 -4.75
C ARG A 159 18.16 -1.18 -3.80
N GLU A 160 17.48 -1.67 -2.76
CA GLU A 160 16.84 -0.84 -1.76
C GLU A 160 17.86 -0.16 -0.83
N LYS A 161 19.03 -0.78 -0.65
CA LYS A 161 20.15 -0.19 0.10
C LYS A 161 20.72 1.07 -0.57
N ARG A 162 20.46 1.31 -1.86
CA ARG A 162 20.88 2.57 -2.53
C ARG A 162 20.12 3.80 -2.03
N HIS A 163 18.93 3.62 -1.44
CA HIS A 163 18.19 4.72 -0.79
C HIS A 163 18.63 4.96 0.66
N LYS A 164 19.28 3.99 1.30
CA LYS A 164 19.91 4.16 2.60
C LYS A 164 21.31 4.73 2.39
N GLY A 165 21.39 6.04 2.12
CA GLY A 165 22.64 6.80 2.29
C GLY A 165 23.17 6.64 3.71
N ARG A 166 24.35 7.20 3.99
CA ARG A 166 25.17 7.05 5.21
C ARG A 166 24.51 7.49 6.56
N GLU A 167 23.18 7.62 6.61
CA GLU A 167 22.34 7.84 7.78
C GLU A 167 21.85 6.51 8.40
N ALA A 168 22.66 5.45 8.32
CA ALA A 168 22.48 4.24 9.14
C ALA A 168 22.99 4.45 10.58
N HIS A 169 22.99 5.69 11.06
CA HIS A 169 23.18 6.02 12.47
C HIS A 169 21.91 6.73 12.93
N GLU A 170 21.17 6.02 13.79
CA GLU A 170 19.85 6.39 14.34
C GLU A 170 18.65 6.14 13.41
N GLU A 171 18.54 4.91 12.87
CA GLU A 171 17.24 4.36 12.46
C GLU A 171 16.42 4.14 13.74
N SER A 172 15.81 5.22 14.23
CA SER A 172 14.59 5.14 15.04
C SER A 172 13.68 4.11 14.39
N ASP A 173 13.06 3.28 15.21
CA ASP A 173 12.12 2.19 14.95
C ASP A 173 10.85 2.67 14.18
N SER A 174 11.03 3.43 13.09
CA SER A 174 9.99 4.05 12.31
C SER A 174 9.35 2.97 11.45
N LYS A 175 8.16 2.54 11.85
CA LYS A 175 7.34 1.57 11.13
C LYS A 175 7.19 2.00 9.67
N ILE A 176 7.69 1.18 8.76
CA ILE A 176 7.48 1.34 7.32
C ILE A 176 5.98 1.22 7.06
N THR A 177 5.41 2.24 6.42
CA THR A 177 4.00 2.27 6.04
C THR A 177 3.87 2.10 4.53
N TRP A 178 3.04 1.14 4.12
CA TRP A 178 2.70 0.87 2.72
C TRP A 178 1.22 1.14 2.47
N VAL A 179 0.92 1.57 1.26
CA VAL A 179 -0.44 1.78 0.76
C VAL A 179 -0.75 0.65 -0.21
N ILE A 180 -1.80 -0.11 0.07
CA ILE A 180 -2.35 -1.10 -0.86
C ILE A 180 -3.54 -0.44 -1.54
N ALA A 181 -3.43 -0.23 -2.85
CA ALA A 181 -4.48 0.28 -3.70
C ALA A 181 -5.17 -0.89 -4.41
N SER A 182 -6.48 -1.03 -4.20
CA SER A 182 -7.33 -2.04 -4.81
C SER A 182 -8.65 -1.37 -5.20
N ASP A 183 -9.24 -1.82 -6.30
CA ASP A 183 -10.58 -1.45 -6.76
C ASP A 183 -11.69 -2.29 -6.07
N SER A 184 -11.31 -3.34 -5.33
CA SER A 184 -12.24 -4.15 -4.55
C SER A 184 -12.70 -3.45 -3.27
N GLU A 185 -13.93 -2.94 -3.29
CA GLU A 185 -14.59 -2.42 -2.08
C GLU A 185 -14.61 -3.46 -0.94
N TYR A 186 -14.70 -4.75 -1.29
CA TYR A 186 -14.64 -5.85 -0.33
C TYR A 186 -13.31 -5.89 0.44
N VAL A 187 -12.18 -5.68 -0.24
CA VAL A 187 -10.86 -5.57 0.41
C VAL A 187 -10.75 -4.27 1.21
N VAL A 188 -11.14 -3.14 0.59
CA VAL A 188 -11.00 -1.81 1.20
C VAL A 188 -11.83 -1.69 2.48
N LEU A 189 -13.14 -1.95 2.42
CA LEU A 189 -14.02 -1.89 3.60
C LEU A 189 -13.74 -3.04 4.57
N GLY A 190 -13.40 -4.22 4.05
CA GLY A 190 -12.96 -5.35 4.87
C GLY A 190 -11.85 -4.96 5.84
N MET A 191 -10.82 -4.27 5.33
CA MET A 191 -9.67 -3.89 6.14
C MET A 191 -9.88 -2.64 6.98
N THR A 192 -10.71 -1.70 6.53
CA THR A 192 -10.84 -0.38 7.16
C THR A 192 -12.05 -0.26 8.10
N GLU A 193 -13.06 -1.12 7.94
CA GLU A 193 -14.32 -1.06 8.70
C GLU A 193 -14.69 -2.40 9.31
N TRP A 194 -14.79 -3.46 8.50
CA TRP A 194 -15.38 -4.73 8.95
C TRP A 194 -14.48 -5.49 9.91
N VAL A 195 -13.20 -5.70 9.58
CA VAL A 195 -12.24 -6.38 10.47
C VAL A 195 -12.09 -5.65 11.80
N PRO A 196 -11.92 -4.31 11.87
CA PRO A 196 -11.96 -3.58 13.12
C PRO A 196 -13.25 -3.81 13.92
N ALA A 197 -14.42 -3.76 13.28
CA ALA A 197 -15.69 -4.00 13.94
C ALA A 197 -15.82 -5.45 14.46
N TRP A 198 -15.42 -6.43 13.66
CA TRP A 198 -15.42 -7.85 14.04
C TRP A 198 -14.51 -8.10 15.24
N LYS A 199 -13.34 -7.47 15.33
CA LYS A 199 -12.47 -7.60 16.50
C LYS A 199 -13.10 -7.08 17.78
N VAL A 200 -13.89 -6.01 17.70
CA VAL A 200 -14.62 -5.47 18.86
C VAL A 200 -15.76 -6.40 19.26
N SER A 201 -16.53 -6.94 18.29
CA SER A 201 -17.64 -7.83 18.58
C SER A 201 -17.21 -9.22 19.07
N HIS A 202 -16.10 -9.77 18.58
CA HIS A 202 -15.56 -11.04 19.07
C HIS A 202 -14.82 -10.91 20.42
N ALA A 203 -14.41 -9.70 20.81
CA ALA A 203 -13.93 -9.41 22.16
C ALA A 203 -15.08 -9.28 23.17
N GLN A 204 -16.33 -9.13 22.72
CA GLN A 204 -17.52 -9.30 23.54
C GLN A 204 -17.89 -10.78 23.57
N VAL A 205 -17.17 -11.53 24.40
CA VAL A 205 -17.53 -12.91 24.79
C VAL A 205 -19.02 -12.93 25.12
N CYS A 206 -19.78 -13.84 24.51
CA CYS A 206 -21.17 -14.00 24.91
C CYS A 206 -21.19 -14.45 26.38
N PRO A 207 -21.95 -13.78 27.28
CA PRO A 207 -21.92 -14.11 28.71
C PRO A 207 -22.33 -15.55 29.04
N ASN A 208 -22.89 -16.28 28.06
CA ASN A 208 -23.45 -17.62 28.23
C ASN A 208 -22.64 -18.74 27.57
N CYS A 209 -21.49 -18.45 26.96
CA CYS A 209 -20.67 -19.48 26.30
C CYS A 209 -19.44 -19.83 27.15
N HIS A 210 -19.70 -20.30 28.38
CA HIS A 210 -18.82 -21.22 29.10
C HIS A 210 -19.28 -22.65 28.85
N SER A 211 -18.98 -23.20 27.68
CA SER A 211 -18.98 -24.66 27.52
C SER A 211 -18.05 -25.07 26.39
N HIS A 212 -16.98 -25.74 26.80
CA HIS A 212 -16.13 -26.64 26.02
C HIS A 212 -15.23 -26.01 24.94
N LEU A 213 -14.08 -25.51 25.38
CA LEU A 213 -12.82 -25.83 24.71
C LEU A 213 -11.91 -26.52 25.73
N SER A 214 -12.17 -27.81 25.92
CA SER A 214 -11.25 -28.79 26.47
C SER A 214 -11.12 -29.87 25.41
N GLU A 215 -10.03 -29.79 24.65
CA GLU A 215 -9.16 -30.89 24.20
C GLU A 215 -7.97 -30.32 23.42
#